data_AF-A0A1Z8RM10-F1
#
_entry.id   AF-A0A1Z8RM10-F1
#
_cell.length_a   1.000
_cell.length_b   1.000
_cell.length_c   1.000
_cell.angle_alpha   90.00
_cell.angle_beta   90.00
_cell.angle_gamma   90.00
#
_symmetry.space_group_name_H-M   'P 1'
#
loop_
_entity.id
_entity.type
_entity.pdbx_description
1 polymer ?
#
loop_
_entity_poly.entity_id
_entity_poly.type
_entity_poly.pdbx_seq_one_letter_code
_entity_poly.pdbx_strand_id
1 'polypeptide(L)' 'MSLIDRSPRSSSDRAKEDLYLIVLKNEVFRKLVDQQTAIANKMLMGIATLLSTSLHDTNKVFTEKLLSIV' A
#
# COMPACT_ATOMS: atom_id res chain seq x y z
N MET A 1 -2.91 4.38 -0.80
CA MET A 1 -3.97 4.03 -1.75
C MET A 1 -3.91 4.77 -3.10
N SER A 2 -3.10 5.83 -3.28
CA SER A 2 -3.15 6.71 -4.48
C SER A 2 -3.13 6.03 -5.86
N LEU A 3 -2.59 4.80 -5.98
CA LEU A 3 -2.65 4.02 -7.22
C LEU A 3 -4.09 3.56 -7.56
N ILE A 4 -4.87 3.25 -6.53
CA ILE A 4 -6.21 2.65 -6.58
C ILE A 4 -7.28 3.74 -6.47
N ASP A 5 -7.24 4.56 -5.41
CA ASP A 5 -8.32 5.51 -5.06
C ASP A 5 -8.05 6.96 -5.47
N ARG A 6 -6.83 7.24 -5.98
CA ARG A 6 -6.35 8.59 -6.32
C ARG A 6 -6.43 9.60 -5.16
N SER A 7 -6.49 9.12 -3.91
CA SER A 7 -6.48 10.01 -2.75
C SER A 7 -5.09 10.64 -2.55
N PRO A 8 -5.03 11.83 -1.92
CA PRO A 8 -3.78 12.38 -1.41
C PRO A 8 -3.07 11.40 -0.48
N ARG A 9 -1.75 11.57 -0.30
CA ARG A 9 -0.99 10.74 0.64
C ARG A 9 -1.50 10.99 2.06
N SER A 10 -1.74 9.90 2.79
CA SER A 10 -2.20 9.93 4.18
C SER A 10 -1.10 10.29 5.18
N SER A 11 0.16 10.14 4.77
CA SER A 11 1.33 10.37 5.60
C SER A 11 2.51 10.85 4.75
N SER A 12 3.48 11.46 5.42
CA SER A 12 4.81 11.70 4.86
C SER A 12 5.75 10.58 5.28
N ASP A 13 6.51 10.04 4.34
CA ASP A 13 7.53 9.04 4.60
C ASP A 13 8.92 9.65 4.43
N ARG A 14 9.87 9.28 5.29
CA ARG A 14 11.27 9.73 5.21
C ARG A 14 12.21 8.53 5.22
N ALA A 15 13.14 8.51 4.27
CA ALA A 15 14.22 7.54 4.24
C ALA A 15 15.14 7.75 5.46
N LYS A 16 15.41 6.70 6.23
CA LYS A 16 16.40 6.73 7.32
C LYS A 16 17.82 6.45 6.84
N GLU A 17 17.93 5.80 5.70
CA GLU A 17 19.16 5.38 5.04
C GLU A 17 18.98 5.43 3.52
N ASP A 18 20.07 5.33 2.77
CA ASP A 18 20.03 5.30 1.31
C ASP A 18 19.28 4.06 0.82
N LEU A 19 18.28 4.27 -0.04
CA LEU A 19 17.42 3.20 -0.52
C LEU A 19 17.04 3.42 -1.98
N TYR A 20 16.90 2.31 -2.71
CA TYR A 20 16.47 2.31 -4.10
C TYR A 20 15.02 1.82 -4.18
N LEU A 21 14.15 2.62 -4.81
CA LEU A 21 12.74 2.28 -4.99
C LEU A 21 12.42 1.97 -6.44
N ILE A 22 11.62 0.92 -6.63
CA ILE A 22 10.92 0.70 -7.89
C ILE A 22 9.62 1.50 -7.85
N VAL A 23 9.46 2.42 -8.81
CA VAL A 23 8.31 3.33 -8.86
C VAL A 23 7.33 2.89 -9.94
N LEU A 24 6.10 2.54 -9.53
CA LEU A 24 4.98 2.32 -10.44
C LEU A 24 4.07 3.55 -10.48
N LYS A 25 4.05 4.24 -11.62
CA LYS A 25 3.15 5.39 -11.85
C LYS A 25 1.73 4.93 -12.17
N ASN A 26 0.75 5.77 -11.85
CA ASN A 26 -0.67 5.49 -12.14
C ASN A 26 -0.93 5.30 -13.64
N GLU A 27 -0.33 6.13 -14.49
CA GLU A 27 -0.46 6.03 -15.95
C GLU A 27 0.06 4.69 -16.50
N VAL A 28 1.18 4.20 -15.95
CA VAL A 28 1.79 2.93 -16.36
C VAL A 28 0.92 1.77 -15.89
N PHE A 29 0.42 1.84 -14.66
CA PHE A 29 -0.49 0.83 -14.15
C PHE A 29 -1.79 0.74 -14.96
N ARG A 30 -2.35 1.86 -15.42
CA ARG A 30 -3.53 1.82 -16.31
C ARG A 30 -3.24 1.16 -17.65
N LYS A 31 -2.12 1.51 -18.28
CA LYS A 31 -1.68 0.81 -19.51
C LYS A 31 -1.54 -0.69 -19.28
N LEU A 32 -1.04 -1.10 -18.12
CA LEU A 32 -0.93 -2.52 -17.75
C LEU A 32 -2.30 -3.18 -17.59
N VAL A 33 -3.28 -2.50 -16.99
CA VAL A 33 -4.66 -3.00 -16.88
C VAL A 33 -5.25 -3.24 -18.26
N ASP A 34 -5.04 -2.30 -19.19
CA ASP A 34 -5.61 -2.36 -20.55
C ASP A 34 -4.90 -3.41 -21.43
N GLN A 35 -3.58 -3.53 -21.32
CA GLN A 35 -2.77 -4.40 -22.19
C GLN A 35 -2.59 -5.81 -21.63
N GLN A 36 -2.55 -5.97 -20.31
CA GLN A 36 -2.17 -7.20 -19.62
C GLN A 36 -2.96 -7.39 -18.33
N THR A 37 -4.30 -7.43 -18.46
CA THR A 37 -5.24 -7.48 -17.32
C THR A 37 -4.94 -8.59 -16.32
N ALA A 38 -4.51 -9.77 -16.77
CA ALA A 38 -4.16 -10.89 -15.89
C ALA A 38 -2.99 -10.55 -14.95
N ILE A 39 -2.00 -9.81 -15.42
CA ILE A 39 -0.85 -9.38 -14.60
C ILE A 39 -1.28 -8.26 -13.66
N ALA A 40 -2.06 -7.29 -14.14
CA ALA A 40 -2.60 -6.22 -13.31
C ALA A 40 -3.44 -6.78 -12.14
N ASN A 41 -4.26 -7.80 -12.39
CA ASN A 41 -5.05 -8.47 -11.34
C ASN A 41 -4.18 -9.16 -10.29
N LYS A 42 -3.09 -9.82 -10.70
CA LYS A 42 -2.12 -10.41 -9.76
C LYS A 42 -1.46 -9.34 -8.89
N MET A 43 -1.09 -8.21 -9.48
CA MET A 43 -0.52 -7.08 -8.74
C MET A 43 -1.52 -6.50 -7.74
N LEU A 44 -2.78 -6.29 -8.16
CA LEU A 44 -3.85 -5.81 -7.27
C LEU A 44 -4.09 -6.76 -6.11
N MET A 45 -4.10 -8.07 -6.35
CA MET A 45 -4.23 -9.05 -5.28
C MET A 45 -3.09 -8.96 -4.28
N GLY A 46 -1.84 -8.85 -4.76
CA GLY A 46 -0.67 -8.66 -3.88
C GLY A 46 -0.77 -7.38 -3.05
N ILE A 47 -1.20 -6.27 -3.64
CA ILE A 47 -1.44 -5.01 -2.92
C ILE A 47 -2.53 -5.18 -1.86
N ALA A 48 -3.65 -5.85 -2.20
CA ALA A 48 -4.75 -6.09 -1.27
C ALA A 48 -4.34 -6.96 -0.07
N THR A 49 -3.51 -7.99 -0.30
CA THR A 49 -2.94 -8.81 0.78
C THR A 49 -2.04 -7.99 1.69
N LEU A 50 -1.12 -7.20 1.11
CA LEU A 50 -0.23 -6.33 1.90
C LEU A 50 -1.01 -5.32 2.76
N LEU A 51 -2.06 -4.72 2.20
CA LEU A 51 -2.92 -3.79 2.91
C LEU A 51 -3.67 -4.47 4.05
N SER A 52 -4.22 -5.66 3.80
CA SER A 52 -4.94 -6.44 4.83
C SER A 52 -4.04 -6.78 6.01
N THR A 53 -2.81 -7.24 5.74
CA THR A 53 -1.82 -7.52 6.78
C THR A 53 -1.44 -6.25 7.54
N SER A 54 -1.14 -5.16 6.83
CA SER A 54 -0.78 -3.88 7.48
C SER A 54 -1.89 -3.33 8.36
N LEU A 55 -3.16 -3.45 7.94
CA LEU A 55 -4.32 -3.08 8.74
C LEU A 55 -4.46 -3.93 10.00
N HIS A 56 -4.29 -5.25 9.86
CA HIS A 56 -4.34 -6.18 11.00
C HIS A 56 -3.27 -5.83 12.04
N ASP A 57 -2.02 -5.66 11.60
CA ASP A 57 -0.89 -5.35 12.48
C ASP A 57 -1.06 -3.99 13.16
N THR A 58 -1.48 -2.97 12.39
CA THR A 58 -1.72 -1.62 12.92
C THR A 58 -2.83 -1.63 13.97
N ASN A 59 -3.94 -2.31 13.70
CA ASN A 59 -5.05 -2.42 14.64
C ASN A 59 -4.65 -3.16 15.91
N LYS A 60 -3.86 -4.22 15.80
CA LYS A 60 -3.33 -4.95 16.95
C LYS A 60 -2.47 -4.04 17.82
N VAL A 61 -1.46 -3.38 17.24
CA VAL A 61 -0.56 -2.47 17.98
C VAL A 61 -1.34 -1.32 18.61
N PHE A 62 -2.32 -0.76 17.91
CA PHE A 62 -3.15 0.31 18.43
C PHE A 62 -4.00 -0.15 19.61
N THR A 63 -4.61 -1.33 19.51
CA THR A 63 -5.43 -1.93 20.57
C THR A 63 -4.59 -2.26 21.81
N GLU A 64 -3.41 -2.85 21.63
CA GLU A 64 -2.46 -3.14 22.72
C GLU A 64 -2.07 -1.85 23.45
N LYS A 65 -1.77 -0.78 22.71
CA LYS A 65 -1.47 0.53 23.30
C LYS A 65 -2.66 1.08 24.09
N LEU A 66 -3.88 1.01 23.54
CA LEU A 66 -5.08 1.49 24.24
C LEU A 66 -5.32 0.72 25.54
N LEU A 67 -5.18 -0.61 25.52
CA LEU A 67 -5.37 -1.45 26.70
C LEU A 67 -4.24 -1.28 27.74
N SER A 68 -3.01 -0.98 27.32
CA SER A 68 -1.89 -0.70 28.23
C SER A 68 -2.00 0.63 28.99
N ILE A 69 -2.93 1.50 28.59
CA ILE A 69 -3.21 2.79 29.25
C ILE A 69 -4.26 2.63 30.36
N VAL A 70 -5.00 1.50 30.39
CA VAL A 70 -6.06 1.19 31.37
C VAL A 70 -5.52 0.40 32.55
#